data_AF-W0HJ60-F1
#
_entry.id   AF-W0HJ60-F1
#
_cell.length_a   1.000
_cell.length_b   1.000
_cell.length_c   1.000
_cell.angle_alpha   90.00
_cell.angle_beta   90.00
_cell.angle_gamma   90.00
#
_symmetry.space_group_name_H-M   'P 1'
#
loop_
_entity.id
_entity.type
_entity.pdbx_description
1 polymer ?
#
loop_
_entity_poly.entity_id
_entity_poly.type
_entity_poly.pdbx_seq_one_letter_code
_entity_poly.pdbx_strand_id
1 'polypeptide(L)'
;MSGTPISNAMLNTLYVKLPADKGSANAAAVIDRYTEVNPFSTACNTLLGISQLMEEVLSDQYNAMQQAANRAHATKDMSNRMDKAIADVSKKDEKGTEPLPDGAYDYMLANGILVEGKTIDKYMGDDPTKSLDKGTLTSIQASLDNSFNGDTDLLKQKQILLDKYSNTYNAMLEGAKSCMDKWGRLLNDIIRG
;
A
#
# COMPACT_ATOMS: atom_id res chain seq x y z
N MET A 1 0.04 12.36 -8.08
CA MET A 1 1.44 12.63 -8.46
C MET A 1 1.89 11.47 -9.36
N SER A 2 2.27 11.75 -10.62
CA SER A 2 2.67 10.71 -11.57
C SER A 2 4.13 10.33 -11.33
N GLY A 3 4.38 9.19 -10.69
CA GLY A 3 5.70 8.58 -10.66
C GLY A 3 5.94 7.84 -11.97
N THR A 4 6.78 8.39 -12.85
CA THR A 4 7.22 7.66 -14.03
C THR A 4 8.09 6.48 -13.56
N PRO A 5 7.80 5.23 -13.96
CA PRO A 5 8.63 4.08 -13.58
C PRO A 5 10.04 4.25 -14.14
N ILE A 6 11.05 3.94 -13.33
CA ILE A 6 12.43 3.84 -13.78
C ILE A 6 12.51 2.66 -14.76
N SER A 7 12.85 2.94 -16.03
CA SER A 7 12.89 1.93 -17.10
C SER A 7 14.13 1.02 -16.99
N ASN A 8 14.03 -0.20 -17.57
CA ASN A 8 15.15 -1.15 -17.71
C ASN A 8 16.43 -0.54 -18.32
N ALA A 9 16.34 0.60 -19.01
CA ALA A 9 17.50 1.32 -19.52
C ALA A 9 18.42 1.86 -18.41
N MET A 10 17.88 2.24 -17.24
CA MET A 10 18.68 2.68 -16.09
C MET A 10 19.36 1.50 -15.37
N LEU A 11 18.78 0.30 -15.46
CA LEU A 11 19.39 -0.92 -14.93
C LEU A 11 20.60 -1.36 -15.76
N ASN A 12 20.58 -1.17 -17.08
CA ASN A 12 21.72 -1.53 -17.95
C ASN A 12 22.93 -0.58 -17.82
N THR A 13 22.74 0.64 -17.33
CA THR A 13 23.86 1.56 -17.03
C THR A 13 24.62 1.21 -15.74
N LEU A 14 24.10 0.27 -14.93
CA LEU A 14 24.74 -0.18 -13.69
C LEU A 14 25.85 -1.22 -13.89
N TYR A 15 25.93 -1.85 -15.08
CA TYR A 15 27.08 -2.67 -15.46
C TYR A 15 28.16 -1.80 -16.10
N VAL A 16 29.03 -1.22 -15.28
CA VAL A 16 30.23 -0.52 -15.77
C VAL A 16 31.18 -1.55 -16.37
N LYS A 17 31.28 -1.60 -17.71
CA LYS A 17 32.31 -2.38 -18.40
C LYS A 17 33.60 -1.54 -18.40
N LEU A 18 34.55 -1.89 -17.52
CA LEU A 18 35.84 -1.20 -17.41
C LEU A 18 36.62 -1.29 -18.74
N PRO A 19 37.27 -0.21 -19.19
CA PRO A 19 38.12 -0.25 -20.37
C PRO A 19 39.36 -1.10 -20.10
N ALA A 20 39.62 -2.07 -20.97
CA ALA A 20 40.82 -2.88 -20.92
C ALA A 20 42.00 -2.08 -21.53
N ASP A 21 42.81 -1.43 -20.69
CA ASP A 21 44.09 -0.86 -21.10
C ASP A 21 45.23 -1.85 -20.82
N LYS A 22 46.07 -2.04 -21.84
CA LYS A 22 47.28 -2.85 -21.84
C LYS A 22 48.44 -2.06 -21.22
N GLY A 23 48.55 -2.04 -19.89
CA GLY A 23 49.65 -1.34 -19.22
C GLY A 23 49.91 -1.77 -17.77
N SER A 24 50.89 -2.65 -17.59
CA SER A 24 51.43 -3.19 -16.33
C SER A 24 50.62 -4.32 -15.66
N ALA A 25 51.33 -5.41 -15.37
CA ALA A 25 50.82 -6.54 -14.57
C ALA A 25 50.36 -6.12 -13.15
N ASN A 26 50.74 -4.92 -12.70
CA ASN A 26 50.30 -4.33 -11.44
C ASN A 26 48.91 -3.69 -11.55
N ALA A 27 48.51 -3.14 -12.71
CA ALA A 27 47.16 -2.62 -12.90
C ALA A 27 46.11 -3.74 -12.85
N ALA A 28 46.39 -4.88 -13.49
CA ALA A 28 45.51 -6.04 -13.43
C ALA A 28 45.38 -6.60 -12.00
N ALA A 29 46.47 -6.70 -11.22
CA ALA A 29 46.44 -7.19 -9.84
C ALA A 29 45.82 -6.20 -8.83
N VAL A 30 45.95 -4.88 -9.07
CA VAL A 30 45.25 -3.84 -8.29
C VAL A 30 43.76 -3.83 -8.61
N ILE A 31 43.39 -4.02 -9.88
CA ILE A 31 41.99 -4.19 -10.29
C ILE A 31 41.41 -5.47 -9.66
N ASP A 32 42.13 -6.60 -9.69
CA ASP A 32 41.66 -7.89 -9.15
C ASP A 32 41.39 -7.82 -7.63
N ARG A 33 42.29 -7.17 -6.87
CA ARG A 33 42.10 -6.88 -5.43
C ARG A 33 40.98 -5.89 -5.12
N TYR A 34 40.71 -4.94 -6.02
CA TYR A 34 39.58 -4.04 -5.89
C TYR A 34 38.26 -4.71 -6.29
N THR A 35 38.28 -5.73 -7.14
CA THR A 35 37.08 -6.44 -7.62
C THR A 35 36.61 -7.57 -6.71
N GLU A 36 37.48 -8.19 -5.90
CA GLU A 36 37.06 -9.30 -5.02
C GLU A 36 36.16 -8.86 -3.86
N VAL A 37 36.35 -7.67 -3.30
CA VAL A 37 35.43 -7.06 -2.32
C VAL A 37 35.49 -5.53 -2.46
N ASN A 38 34.97 -5.01 -3.56
CA ASN A 38 34.83 -3.57 -3.69
C ASN A 38 33.82 -3.06 -2.63
N PRO A 39 34.25 -2.27 -1.62
CA PRO A 39 33.32 -1.77 -0.61
C PRO A 39 32.27 -0.83 -1.23
N PHE A 40 32.59 -0.13 -2.33
CA PHE A 40 31.64 0.72 -3.04
C PHE A 40 30.65 -0.10 -3.87
N SER A 41 31.05 -1.10 -4.66
CA SER A 41 30.05 -1.93 -5.36
C SER A 41 29.21 -2.73 -4.37
N THR A 42 29.79 -3.20 -3.27
CA THR A 42 29.04 -3.86 -2.19
C THR A 42 28.02 -2.90 -1.56
N ALA A 43 28.41 -1.66 -1.25
CA ALA A 43 27.50 -0.65 -0.71
C ALA A 43 26.41 -0.26 -1.73
N CYS A 44 26.79 0.01 -2.98
CA CYS A 44 25.86 0.32 -4.06
C CYS A 44 24.87 -0.83 -4.31
N ASN A 45 25.32 -2.09 -4.37
CA ASN A 45 24.46 -3.27 -4.55
C ASN A 45 23.53 -3.49 -3.37
N THR A 46 24.00 -3.24 -2.14
CA THR A 46 23.17 -3.33 -0.93
C THR A 46 22.07 -2.28 -0.96
N LEU A 47 22.39 -1.03 -1.29
CA LEU A 47 21.40 0.05 -1.41
C LEU A 47 20.36 -0.25 -2.49
N LEU A 48 20.79 -0.76 -3.65
CA LEU A 48 19.88 -1.16 -4.73
C LEU A 48 18.98 -2.33 -4.32
N GLY A 49 19.52 -3.34 -3.61
CA GLY A 49 18.73 -4.45 -3.08
C GLY A 49 17.68 -3.98 -2.07
N ILE A 50 18.02 -3.04 -1.19
CA ILE A 50 17.05 -2.44 -0.26
C ILE A 50 15.99 -1.64 -1.02
N SER A 51 16.37 -0.89 -2.07
CA SER A 51 15.41 -0.17 -2.92
C SER A 51 14.40 -1.11 -3.59
N GLN A 52 14.84 -2.26 -4.09
CA GLN A 52 13.95 -3.28 -4.69
C GLN A 52 12.96 -3.85 -3.68
N LEU A 53 13.42 -4.14 -2.45
CA LEU A 53 12.53 -4.57 -1.37
C LEU A 53 11.51 -3.48 -0.99
N MET A 54 11.90 -2.20 -1.04
CA MET A 54 10.98 -1.10 -0.80
C MET A 54 9.92 -0.96 -1.90
N GLU A 55 10.23 -1.24 -3.16
CA GLU A 55 9.26 -1.25 -4.25
C GLU A 55 8.19 -2.34 -4.04
N GLU A 56 8.59 -3.54 -3.60
CA GLU A 56 7.67 -4.62 -3.27
C GLU A 56 6.74 -4.20 -2.12
N VAL A 57 7.30 -3.65 -1.04
CA VAL A 57 6.51 -3.14 0.10
C VAL A 57 5.57 -2.01 -0.33
N LEU A 58 6.02 -1.08 -1.18
CA LEU A 58 5.21 0.01 -1.74
C LEU A 58 4.04 -0.54 -2.56
N SER A 59 4.28 -1.57 -3.38
CA SER A 59 3.24 -2.24 -4.16
C SER A 59 2.18 -2.87 -3.26
N ASP A 60 2.60 -3.58 -2.21
CA ASP A 60 1.70 -4.18 -1.24
C ASP A 60 0.87 -3.13 -0.49
N GLN A 61 1.49 -2.01 -0.08
CA GLN A 61 0.75 -0.92 0.56
C GLN A 61 -0.27 -0.28 -0.40
N TYR A 62 0.08 -0.11 -1.68
CA TYR A 62 -0.84 0.41 -2.68
C TYR A 62 -2.06 -0.51 -2.88
N ASN A 63 -1.82 -1.81 -3.00
CA ASN A 63 -2.87 -2.81 -3.13
C ASN A 63 -3.79 -2.82 -1.90
N ALA A 64 -3.22 -2.79 -0.69
CA ALA A 64 -4.00 -2.71 0.55
C ALA A 64 -4.83 -1.41 0.63
N MET A 65 -4.26 -0.29 0.20
CA MET A 65 -4.96 1.00 0.15
C MET A 65 -6.13 0.95 -0.84
N GLN A 66 -5.95 0.36 -2.03
CA GLN A 66 -7.03 0.23 -3.01
C GLN A 66 -8.18 -0.64 -2.48
N GLN A 67 -7.84 -1.76 -1.81
CA GLN A 67 -8.84 -2.63 -1.20
C GLN A 67 -9.62 -1.91 -0.08
N ALA A 68 -8.92 -1.21 0.81
CA ALA A 68 -9.53 -0.44 1.88
C ALA A 68 -10.42 0.71 1.34
N ALA A 69 -10.00 1.37 0.25
CA ALA A 69 -10.79 2.42 -0.38
C ALA A 69 -12.08 1.86 -0.99
N ASN A 70 -11.98 0.76 -1.72
CA ASN A 70 -13.15 0.09 -2.29
C ASN A 70 -14.14 -0.35 -1.20
N ARG A 71 -13.62 -0.93 -0.11
CA ARG A 71 -14.43 -1.34 1.04
C ARG A 71 -15.06 -0.13 1.74
N ALA A 72 -14.32 0.95 1.97
CA ALA A 72 -14.87 2.18 2.57
C ALA A 72 -16.00 2.77 1.72
N HIS A 73 -15.83 2.86 0.40
CA HIS A 73 -16.87 3.35 -0.50
C HIS A 73 -18.12 2.48 -0.48
N ALA A 74 -17.96 1.15 -0.58
CA ALA A 74 -19.08 0.22 -0.53
C ALA A 74 -19.79 0.23 0.83
N THR A 75 -19.05 0.24 1.93
CA THR A 75 -19.61 0.35 3.29
C THR A 75 -20.38 1.64 3.47
N LYS A 76 -19.85 2.77 2.96
CA LYS A 76 -20.53 4.06 3.06
C LYS A 76 -21.81 4.10 2.22
N ASP A 77 -21.81 3.49 1.05
CA ASP A 77 -23.03 3.35 0.25
C ASP A 77 -24.10 2.56 1.02
N MET A 78 -23.73 1.43 1.65
CA MET A 78 -24.66 0.66 2.49
C MET A 78 -25.17 1.48 3.68
N SER A 79 -24.30 2.22 4.38
CA SER A 79 -24.71 3.10 5.49
C SER A 79 -25.69 4.19 5.02
N ASN A 80 -25.45 4.82 3.88
CA ASN A 80 -26.36 5.84 3.33
C ASN A 80 -27.72 5.24 2.90
N ARG A 81 -27.75 3.99 2.42
CA ARG A 81 -29.01 3.28 2.18
C ARG A 81 -29.74 3.01 3.50
N MET A 82 -29.00 2.80 4.59
CA MET A 82 -29.60 2.65 5.91
C MET A 82 -30.18 3.93 6.47
N ASP A 83 -29.50 5.06 6.30
CA ASP A 83 -30.08 6.38 6.58
C ASP A 83 -31.44 6.55 5.92
N LYS A 84 -31.57 6.15 4.65
CA LYS A 84 -32.83 6.22 3.91
C LYS A 84 -33.91 5.32 4.51
N ALA A 85 -33.61 4.05 4.79
CA ALA A 85 -34.56 3.14 5.40
C ALA A 85 -35.02 3.61 6.80
N ILE A 86 -34.09 4.14 7.60
CA ILE A 86 -34.38 4.74 8.92
C ILE A 86 -35.30 5.96 8.77
N ALA A 87 -35.04 6.81 7.76
CA ALA A 87 -35.89 7.95 7.46
C ALA A 87 -37.29 7.52 7.01
N ASP A 88 -37.40 6.45 6.23
CA ASP A 88 -38.69 5.92 5.76
C ASP A 88 -39.48 5.26 6.90
N VAL A 89 -38.83 4.50 7.80
CA VAL A 89 -39.46 4.05 9.06
C VAL A 89 -39.93 5.24 9.89
N SER A 90 -39.14 6.31 9.98
CA SER A 90 -39.48 7.50 10.78
C SER A 90 -40.69 8.28 10.24
N LYS A 91 -41.09 8.05 8.99
CA LYS A 91 -42.32 8.62 8.40
C LYS A 91 -43.55 7.77 8.69
N LYS A 92 -43.38 6.52 9.11
CA LYS A 92 -44.46 5.62 9.52
C LYS A 92 -44.86 5.91 10.98
N ASP A 93 -45.92 5.26 11.44
CA ASP A 93 -46.37 5.33 12.84
C ASP A 93 -45.36 4.66 13.80
N GLU A 94 -45.66 4.62 15.10
CA GLU A 94 -44.77 4.06 16.14
C GLU A 94 -44.40 2.57 15.93
N LYS A 95 -45.09 1.87 15.01
CA LYS A 95 -44.82 0.47 14.63
C LYS A 95 -44.24 0.34 13.23
N GLY A 96 -43.74 1.44 12.67
CA GLY A 96 -43.05 1.47 11.40
C GLY A 96 -41.90 0.47 11.36
N THR A 97 -41.89 -0.36 10.32
CA THR A 97 -40.78 -1.26 10.02
C THR A 97 -40.43 -1.17 8.54
N GLU A 98 -39.17 -1.42 8.22
CA GLU A 98 -38.69 -1.56 6.84
C GLU A 98 -37.72 -2.75 6.77
N PRO A 99 -37.66 -3.46 5.64
CA PRO A 99 -36.63 -4.47 5.43
C PRO A 99 -35.25 -3.82 5.34
N LEU A 100 -34.21 -4.66 5.44
CA LEU A 100 -32.86 -4.23 5.11
C LEU A 100 -32.80 -3.78 3.64
N PRO A 101 -32.08 -2.69 3.31
CA PRO A 101 -31.83 -2.28 1.94
C PRO A 101 -31.13 -3.38 1.16
N ASP A 102 -31.45 -3.44 -0.12
CA ASP A 102 -30.87 -4.40 -1.05
C ASP A 102 -29.35 -4.42 -0.97
N GLY A 103 -28.81 -5.64 -0.80
CA GLY A 103 -27.39 -5.92 -0.71
C GLY A 103 -26.74 -5.70 0.66
N ALA A 104 -27.40 -5.03 1.62
CA ALA A 104 -26.79 -4.76 2.93
C ALA A 104 -26.53 -6.06 3.72
N TYR A 105 -27.46 -7.01 3.66
CA TYR A 105 -27.33 -8.30 4.36
C TYR A 105 -26.11 -9.10 3.86
N ASP A 106 -26.05 -9.34 2.55
CA ASP A 106 -24.94 -10.08 1.92
C ASP A 106 -23.62 -9.36 2.10
N TYR A 107 -23.63 -8.02 1.99
CA TYR A 107 -22.43 -7.21 2.18
C TYR A 107 -21.87 -7.36 3.59
N MET A 108 -22.71 -7.28 4.62
CA MET A 108 -22.28 -7.41 6.00
C MET A 108 -21.76 -8.81 6.32
N LEU A 109 -22.42 -9.86 5.82
CA LEU A 109 -21.92 -11.24 5.93
C LEU A 109 -20.56 -11.41 5.25
N ALA A 110 -20.45 -11.01 3.99
CA ALA A 110 -19.23 -11.19 3.19
C ALA A 110 -18.03 -10.43 3.76
N ASN A 111 -18.28 -9.28 4.41
CA ASN A 111 -17.24 -8.43 4.98
C ASN A 111 -17.03 -8.61 6.49
N GLY A 112 -17.68 -9.59 7.11
CA GLY A 112 -17.55 -9.90 8.53
C GLY A 112 -17.95 -8.76 9.46
N ILE A 113 -18.89 -7.91 9.04
CA ILE A 113 -19.35 -6.76 9.83
C ILE A 113 -20.34 -7.27 10.88
N LEU A 114 -19.96 -7.15 12.15
CA LEU A 114 -20.74 -7.61 13.28
C LEU A 114 -21.63 -6.50 13.83
N VAL A 115 -22.86 -6.85 14.20
CA VAL A 115 -23.81 -6.00 14.89
C VAL A 115 -23.94 -6.49 16.32
N GLU A 116 -23.54 -5.65 17.29
CA GLU A 116 -23.54 -6.00 18.72
C GLU A 116 -22.81 -7.34 19.01
N GLY A 117 -21.70 -7.58 18.29
CA GLY A 117 -20.90 -8.79 18.41
C GLY A 117 -21.46 -10.04 17.73
N LYS A 118 -22.56 -9.91 16.96
CA LYS A 118 -23.19 -11.00 16.21
C LYS A 118 -23.09 -10.77 14.71
N THR A 119 -23.06 -11.85 13.94
CA THR A 119 -23.23 -11.80 12.49
C THR A 119 -24.66 -11.36 12.15
N ILE A 120 -24.86 -10.72 10.98
CA ILE A 120 -26.16 -10.10 10.63
C ILE A 120 -27.30 -11.11 10.54
N ASP A 121 -27.04 -12.34 10.09
CA ASP A 121 -27.96 -13.48 10.13
C ASP A 121 -28.48 -13.75 11.56
N LYS A 122 -27.56 -13.93 12.51
CA LYS A 122 -27.88 -14.17 13.93
C LYS A 122 -28.54 -12.98 14.59
N TYR A 123 -28.18 -11.77 14.17
CA TYR A 123 -28.78 -10.54 14.69
C TYR A 123 -30.24 -10.41 14.22
N MET A 124 -30.54 -10.77 12.98
CA MET A 124 -31.90 -10.72 12.43
C MET A 124 -32.75 -11.95 12.80
N GLY A 125 -32.13 -13.03 13.30
CA GLY A 125 -32.80 -14.27 13.67
C GLY A 125 -32.98 -15.24 12.49
N ASP A 126 -31.97 -15.29 11.62
CA ASP A 126 -31.88 -16.15 10.43
C ASP A 126 -32.97 -15.90 9.37
N ASP A 127 -33.65 -14.77 9.44
CA ASP A 127 -34.61 -14.30 8.44
C ASP A 127 -34.12 -13.00 7.78
N PRO A 128 -33.54 -13.08 6.56
CA PRO A 128 -33.05 -11.91 5.84
C PRO A 128 -34.17 -11.00 5.31
N THR A 129 -35.41 -11.50 5.27
CA THR A 129 -36.58 -10.75 4.77
C THR A 129 -37.34 -10.00 5.85
N LYS A 130 -36.93 -10.20 7.11
CA LYS A 130 -37.56 -9.60 8.28
C LYS A 130 -37.53 -8.08 8.21
N SER A 131 -38.71 -7.46 8.32
CA SER A 131 -38.83 -6.02 8.51
C SER A 131 -38.37 -5.63 9.92
N LEU A 132 -37.55 -4.59 10.00
CA LEU A 132 -36.89 -4.13 11.21
C LEU A 132 -37.41 -2.76 11.62
N ASP A 133 -37.49 -2.54 12.93
CA ASP A 133 -37.79 -1.23 13.49
C ASP A 133 -36.60 -0.27 13.37
N LYS A 134 -36.88 1.01 13.64
CA LYS A 134 -35.89 2.09 13.58
C LYS A 134 -34.65 1.80 14.43
N GLY A 135 -34.81 1.26 15.63
CA GLY A 135 -33.71 1.02 16.57
C GLY A 135 -32.76 -0.04 16.01
N THR A 136 -33.32 -1.14 15.51
CA THR A 136 -32.57 -2.23 14.91
C THR A 136 -31.81 -1.78 13.65
N LEU A 137 -32.46 -1.00 12.77
CA LEU A 137 -31.81 -0.41 11.60
C LEU A 137 -30.67 0.55 12.00
N THR A 138 -30.84 1.31 13.08
CA THR A 138 -29.81 2.23 13.61
C THR A 138 -28.61 1.47 14.16
N SER A 139 -28.81 0.34 14.87
CA SER A 139 -27.70 -0.51 15.33
C SER A 139 -26.89 -1.09 14.16
N ILE A 140 -27.58 -1.50 13.09
CA ILE A 140 -26.95 -2.01 11.87
C ILE A 140 -26.16 -0.91 11.17
N GLN A 141 -26.73 0.28 11.03
CA GLN A 141 -26.05 1.45 10.48
C GLN A 141 -24.79 1.81 11.28
N ALA A 142 -24.88 1.86 12.62
CA ALA A 142 -23.74 2.16 13.48
C ALA A 142 -22.60 1.16 13.27
N SER A 143 -22.92 -0.10 13.02
CA SER A 143 -21.92 -1.15 12.72
C SER A 143 -21.23 -0.92 11.36
N LEU A 144 -21.99 -0.52 10.34
CA LEU A 144 -21.46 -0.10 9.04
C LEU A 144 -20.57 1.14 9.17
N ASP A 145 -21.00 2.17 9.90
CA ASP A 145 -20.22 3.40 10.12
C ASP A 145 -18.92 3.13 10.88
N ASN A 146 -18.96 2.25 11.88
CA ASN A 146 -17.75 1.80 12.57
C ASN A 146 -16.78 1.09 11.62
N SER A 147 -17.30 0.19 10.76
CA SER A 147 -16.48 -0.48 9.75
C SER A 147 -15.89 0.51 8.74
N PHE A 148 -16.68 1.50 8.29
CA PHE A 148 -16.22 2.57 7.41
C PHE A 148 -15.10 3.39 8.05
N ASN A 149 -15.28 3.80 9.31
CA ASN A 149 -14.26 4.57 10.03
C ASN A 149 -12.95 3.77 10.12
N GLY A 150 -13.04 2.47 10.46
CA GLY A 150 -11.88 1.58 10.47
C GLY A 150 -11.15 1.51 9.12
N ASP A 151 -11.89 1.39 8.01
CA ASP A 151 -11.30 1.40 6.66
C ASP A 151 -10.65 2.76 6.33
N THR A 152 -11.30 3.88 6.68
CA THR A 152 -10.73 5.22 6.44
C THR A 152 -9.49 5.51 7.28
N ASP A 153 -9.42 4.98 8.49
CA ASP A 153 -8.24 5.13 9.35
C ASP A 153 -7.09 4.28 8.83
N LEU A 154 -7.37 3.08 8.32
CA LEU A 154 -6.40 2.29 7.59
C LEU A 154 -5.87 3.06 6.37
N LEU A 155 -6.74 3.68 5.57
CA LEU A 155 -6.31 4.52 4.43
C LEU A 155 -5.36 5.63 4.84
N LYS A 156 -5.70 6.41 5.90
CA LYS A 156 -4.83 7.47 6.42
C LYS A 156 -3.48 6.92 6.86
N GLN A 157 -3.48 5.80 7.58
CA GLN A 157 -2.25 5.14 8.04
C GLN A 157 -1.38 4.71 6.86
N LYS A 158 -2.00 4.13 5.83
CA LYS A 158 -1.30 3.65 4.62
C LYS A 158 -0.74 4.80 3.79
N GLN A 159 -1.44 5.93 3.69
CA GLN A 159 -0.93 7.14 3.04
C GLN A 159 0.32 7.69 3.74
N ILE A 160 0.29 7.84 5.07
CA ILE A 160 1.46 8.28 5.85
C ILE A 160 2.65 7.33 5.63
N LEU A 161 2.37 6.03 5.63
CA LEU A 161 3.40 5.01 5.41
C LEU A 161 3.98 5.10 3.99
N LEU A 162 3.14 5.31 2.98
CA LEU A 162 3.54 5.51 1.58
C LEU A 162 4.47 6.72 1.43
N ASP A 163 4.13 7.84 2.07
CA ASP A 163 4.96 9.05 2.05
C ASP A 163 6.33 8.80 2.69
N LYS A 164 6.37 8.08 3.83
CA LYS A 164 7.62 7.70 4.48
C LYS A 164 8.46 6.78 3.60
N TYR A 165 7.85 5.78 2.97
CA TYR A 165 8.57 4.87 2.06
C TYR A 165 9.07 5.59 0.82
N SER A 166 8.27 6.45 0.19
CA SER A 166 8.68 7.26 -0.96
C SER A 166 9.89 8.14 -0.63
N ASN A 167 9.87 8.82 0.52
CA ASN A 167 10.99 9.64 0.98
C ASN A 167 12.24 8.79 1.27
N THR A 168 12.07 7.64 1.90
CA THR A 168 13.19 6.73 2.22
C THR A 168 13.78 6.12 0.95
N TYR A 169 12.94 5.72 0.00
CA TYR A 169 13.33 5.18 -1.30
C TYR A 169 14.11 6.21 -2.12
N ASN A 170 13.62 7.46 -2.19
CA ASN A 170 14.33 8.55 -2.87
C ASN A 170 15.70 8.81 -2.24
N ALA A 171 15.80 8.84 -0.91
CA ALA A 171 17.08 9.00 -0.20
C ALA A 171 18.05 7.84 -0.49
N MET A 172 17.55 6.61 -0.59
CA MET A 172 18.37 5.45 -0.94
C MET A 172 18.88 5.49 -2.38
N LEU A 173 18.02 5.89 -3.33
CA LEU A 173 18.44 6.09 -4.72
C LEU A 173 19.49 7.20 -4.85
N GLU A 174 19.35 8.30 -4.12
CA GLU A 174 20.36 9.36 -4.07
C GLU A 174 21.67 8.87 -3.45
N GLY A 175 21.60 8.07 -2.37
CA GLY A 175 22.77 7.43 -1.77
C GLY A 175 23.48 6.48 -2.73
N ALA A 176 22.73 5.67 -3.49
CA ALA A 176 23.26 4.78 -4.51
C ALA A 176 23.94 5.58 -5.64
N LYS A 177 23.30 6.64 -6.14
CA LYS A 177 23.89 7.56 -7.13
C LYS A 177 25.19 8.19 -6.63
N SER A 178 25.19 8.69 -5.39
CA SER A 178 26.39 9.27 -4.77
C SER A 178 27.54 8.26 -4.64
N CYS A 179 27.22 7.01 -4.27
CA CYS A 179 28.17 5.89 -4.22
C CYS A 179 28.78 5.64 -5.61
N MET A 180 27.94 5.57 -6.65
CA MET A 180 28.38 5.39 -8.04
C MET A 180 29.26 6.53 -8.54
N ASP A 181 28.88 7.78 -8.26
CA ASP A 181 29.66 8.96 -8.67
C ASP A 181 31.04 8.98 -8.02
N LYS A 182 31.12 8.68 -6.71
CA LYS A 182 32.40 8.60 -5.99
C LYS A 182 33.29 7.49 -6.54
N TRP A 183 32.70 6.32 -6.83
CA TRP A 183 33.41 5.22 -7.48
C TRP A 183 33.95 5.63 -8.86
N GLY A 184 33.13 6.26 -9.70
CA GLY A 184 33.53 6.73 -11.03
C GLY A 184 34.67 7.76 -10.98
N ARG A 185 34.64 8.68 -10.02
CA ARG A 185 35.73 9.65 -9.79
C ARG A 185 37.03 8.97 -9.39
N LEU A 186 36.98 8.06 -8.41
CA LEU A 186 38.16 7.32 -7.96
C LEU A 186 38.83 6.55 -9.11
N LEU A 187 38.05 5.88 -9.95
CA LEU A 187 38.58 5.19 -11.12
C LEU A 187 39.24 6.16 -12.10
N ASN A 188 38.63 7.31 -12.37
CA ASN A 188 39.19 8.31 -13.29
C ASN A 188 40.49 8.91 -12.75
N ASP A 189 40.58 9.15 -11.43
CA ASP A 189 41.79 9.66 -10.78
C ASP A 189 42.93 8.62 -10.82
N ILE A 190 42.63 7.33 -10.65
CA ILE A 190 43.61 6.24 -10.78
C ILE A 190 44.13 6.08 -12.22
N ILE A 191 43.27 6.27 -13.23
CA ILE A 191 43.65 6.11 -14.64
C ILE A 191 44.47 7.30 -15.16
N ARG A 192 44.28 8.50 -14.58
CA ARG A 192 44.94 9.75 -15.03
C ARG A 192 46.20 10.13 -14.23
N GLY A 193 46.44 9.50 -13.08
CA GLY A 193 47.66 9.64 -12.29
C GLY A 193 48.76 8.70 -12.74
#